data_AF-A0A2C9KNW1-F1
#
_entry.id   AF-A0A2C9KNW1-F1
#
_cell.length_a   1.000
_cell.length_b   1.000
_cell.length_c   1.000
_cell.angle_alpha   90.00
_cell.angle_beta   90.00
_cell.angle_gamma   90.00
#
_symmetry.space_group_name_H-M   'P 1'
#
loop_
_entity.id
_entity.type
_entity.pdbx_description
1 polymer ?
#
loop_
_entity_poly.entity_id
_entity_poly.type
_entity_poly.pdbx_seq_one_letter_code
_entity_poly.pdbx_strand_id
1 'polypeptide(L)'
;MSQFQSPKQLKTIKGALQIPYKSVRSQGEVNESDCSDDDEEEDLDDIFSYDPGSNANSFVSSRLPRETKVEIKSSDGRIHPCTGRFPLTQTFWEVEVKMANGWLKQAPKYFILNDAERIRQTNMVTIFLSECLAKEKDLNEKENAVKACFETFCRNSGEQNKLSFETLEGMLKKYLKLEKTGCCLQKFAGGSYGRHAVEDHSQYMMYVIGSELGSVVLLAASHPKLVSTSSELLPYSFTQFLHRLRQCSIFRNVNSASPVEGSLVKAKKQAFEESTTVDQKVKDADEMARLSPWEFAFKDIIARKLKIYGTEARLQAYIQGGYFSRIPEKEKDAMYIYEVLKEDARRNGNMYLEFNKLRNSFILRKLSYAISGDQRWADALNYLETNNVIKREVFNYTINIFLRANWQAEVDTAEAINQVLYRHRMEPLQWDIDLSSTDFNYLRQDDDQRKATQLICQMPITVLSGKGGCGKTTVVTKLLKHLCDM
;
A
#
# COMPACT_ATOMS: atom_id res chain seq x y z
N MET A 1 9.01 -7.59 52.75
CA MET A 1 8.78 -6.24 52.18
C MET A 1 8.86 -6.35 50.66
N SER A 2 7.71 -6.54 50.02
CA SER A 2 7.58 -6.65 48.57
C SER A 2 7.81 -5.27 47.96
N GLN A 3 8.87 -5.12 47.16
CA GLN A 3 9.14 -3.89 46.42
C GLN A 3 8.05 -3.68 45.38
N PHE A 4 7.16 -2.74 45.66
CA PHE A 4 6.29 -2.13 44.67
C PHE A 4 7.16 -1.51 43.56
N GLN A 5 7.24 -2.16 42.39
CA GLN A 5 7.71 -1.49 41.18
C GLN A 5 6.67 -0.43 40.80
N SER A 6 7.11 0.83 40.73
CA SER A 6 6.30 1.92 40.22
C SER A 6 5.81 1.63 38.79
N PRO A 7 4.63 2.13 38.38
CA PRO A 7 4.18 2.01 37.00
C PRO A 7 5.20 2.71 36.10
N LYS A 8 5.91 1.93 35.28
CA LYS A 8 7.03 2.40 34.46
C LYS A 8 6.51 3.35 33.38
N GLN A 9 6.93 4.60 33.44
CA GLN A 9 6.46 5.68 32.57
C GLN A 9 6.84 5.45 31.10
N LEU A 10 5.88 5.68 30.20
CA LEU A 10 6.09 5.78 28.76
C LEU A 10 7.06 6.95 28.47
N LYS A 11 8.13 6.68 27.72
CA LYS A 11 9.15 7.69 27.36
C LYS A 11 9.12 7.96 25.87
N THR A 12 9.12 9.24 25.49
CA THR A 12 9.32 9.68 24.11
C THR A 12 10.80 10.01 23.90
N ILE A 13 11.43 9.38 22.92
CA ILE A 13 12.85 9.57 22.60
C ILE A 13 12.95 9.96 21.13
N LYS A 14 13.68 11.04 20.86
CA LYS A 14 14.03 11.47 19.50
C LYS A 14 15.55 11.44 19.34
N GLY A 15 16.03 10.83 18.27
CA GLY A 15 17.46 10.72 18.03
C GLY A 15 17.81 10.00 16.73
N ALA A 16 19.09 10.05 16.39
CA ALA A 16 19.58 9.40 15.17
C ALA A 16 19.72 7.89 15.36
N LEU A 17 19.31 7.13 14.34
CA LEU A 17 19.52 5.69 14.31
C LEU A 17 21.02 5.38 14.15
N GLN A 18 21.53 4.55 15.04
CA GLN A 18 22.87 3.99 14.97
C GLN A 18 22.79 2.49 14.67
N ILE A 19 23.81 2.00 13.98
CA ILE A 19 23.87 0.63 13.46
C ILE A 19 23.76 -0.38 14.61
N PRO A 20 22.80 -1.31 14.61
CA PRO A 20 23.00 -2.60 15.26
C PRO A 20 23.92 -3.44 14.35
N TYR A 21 25.22 -3.48 14.64
CA TYR A 21 26.17 -4.22 13.80
C TYR A 21 26.02 -5.73 14.07
N LYS A 22 25.73 -6.48 12.98
CA LYS A 22 25.69 -7.94 12.79
C LYS A 22 24.36 -8.68 13.06
N SER A 23 23.64 -8.98 11.98
CA SER A 23 23.19 -10.36 11.76
C SER A 23 24.43 -11.21 11.47
N VAL A 24 25.04 -11.80 12.50
CA VAL A 24 25.96 -12.92 12.27
C VAL A 24 25.10 -14.06 11.74
N ARG A 25 25.37 -14.48 10.51
CA ARG A 25 25.15 -15.86 10.10
C ARG A 25 25.98 -16.73 11.05
N SER A 26 25.38 -17.26 12.10
CA SER A 26 25.93 -18.37 12.86
C SER A 26 24.82 -19.38 13.07
N GLN A 27 24.98 -20.51 12.38
CA GLN A 27 24.43 -21.78 12.82
C GLN A 27 24.72 -21.95 14.32
N GLY A 28 23.73 -22.35 15.10
CA GLY A 28 23.88 -22.58 16.54
C GLY A 28 22.53 -22.55 17.24
N GLU A 29 21.99 -23.74 17.49
CA GLU A 29 20.86 -24.03 18.38
C GLU A 29 20.98 -23.28 19.71
N VAL A 30 19.91 -22.59 20.14
CA VAL A 30 19.63 -22.37 21.57
C VAL A 30 18.12 -22.28 21.81
N ASN A 31 17.62 -23.35 22.42
CA ASN A 31 16.57 -23.47 23.45
C ASN A 31 15.43 -22.46 23.49
N GLU A 32 14.26 -22.96 23.10
CA GLU A 32 12.95 -22.57 23.64
C GLU A 32 12.92 -22.81 25.15
N SER A 33 12.86 -21.74 25.94
CA SER A 33 12.29 -21.80 27.30
C SER A 33 11.92 -20.40 27.79
N ASP A 34 10.71 -20.31 28.31
CA ASP A 34 10.03 -19.19 28.97
C ASP A 34 9.35 -18.16 28.05
N CYS A 35 8.36 -18.65 27.30
CA CYS A 35 7.16 -17.88 27.01
C CYS A 35 6.23 -17.96 28.23
N SER A 36 6.01 -16.84 28.92
CA SER A 36 4.82 -16.69 29.75
C SER A 36 3.68 -16.23 28.83
N ASP A 37 2.66 -17.08 28.74
CA ASP A 37 1.40 -16.86 28.04
C ASP A 37 0.78 -15.51 28.42
N ASP A 38 0.81 -14.57 27.48
CA ASP A 38 -0.24 -13.57 27.32
C ASP A 38 -0.78 -13.81 25.91
N ASP A 39 -1.90 -14.52 25.84
CA ASP A 39 -2.70 -14.72 24.63
C ASP A 39 -3.22 -13.37 24.10
N GLU A 40 -2.38 -12.64 23.35
CA GLU A 40 -2.88 -11.74 22.32
C GLU A 40 -3.06 -12.59 21.07
N GLU A 41 -4.31 -12.94 20.74
CA GLU A 41 -4.69 -13.40 19.40
C GLU A 41 -4.27 -12.31 18.40
N GLU A 42 -3.02 -12.38 17.91
CA GLU A 42 -2.51 -11.48 16.90
C GLU A 42 -3.18 -11.83 15.57
N ASP A 43 -4.01 -10.90 15.09
CA ASP A 43 -4.74 -10.90 13.83
C ASP A 43 -3.96 -11.57 12.67
N LEU A 44 -4.28 -12.84 12.39
CA LEU A 44 -3.94 -13.55 11.14
C LEU A 44 -4.68 -12.98 9.90
N ASP A 45 -5.32 -11.81 10.05
CA ASP A 45 -6.32 -11.23 9.15
C ASP A 45 -5.73 -10.46 7.95
N ASP A 46 -4.40 -10.30 7.86
CA ASP A 46 -3.74 -9.66 6.70
C ASP A 46 -3.80 -10.51 5.40
N ILE A 47 -4.40 -11.71 5.44
CA ILE A 47 -4.49 -12.64 4.30
C ILE A 47 -5.79 -12.49 3.47
N PHE A 48 -6.89 -11.97 4.02
CA PHE A 48 -8.22 -12.06 3.38
C PHE A 48 -8.82 -10.72 2.92
N SER A 49 -8.01 -9.72 2.56
CA SER A 49 -8.53 -8.59 1.76
C SER A 49 -8.72 -9.02 0.29
N TYR A 50 -9.79 -9.76 0.03
CA TYR A 50 -10.20 -10.09 -1.34
C TYR A 50 -10.75 -8.83 -2.03
N ASP A 51 -9.92 -8.19 -2.86
CA ASP A 51 -10.34 -7.15 -3.80
C ASP A 51 -10.54 -7.81 -5.18
N PRO A 52 -11.78 -8.05 -5.66
CA PRO A 52 -12.04 -8.87 -6.84
C PRO A 52 -11.58 -8.26 -8.17
N GLY A 53 -10.99 -7.06 -8.16
CA GLY A 53 -10.75 -6.26 -9.38
C GLY A 53 -9.30 -5.86 -9.69
N SER A 54 -8.28 -6.32 -8.97
CA SER A 54 -6.95 -5.68 -9.04
C SER A 54 -5.86 -6.51 -9.74
N ASN A 55 -5.73 -6.36 -11.05
CA ASN A 55 -4.47 -6.58 -11.75
C ASN A 55 -3.52 -5.41 -11.46
N ALA A 56 -2.32 -5.73 -10.93
CA ALA A 56 -1.14 -4.87 -10.76
C ALA A 56 -1.19 -3.67 -9.77
N ASN A 57 -2.34 -3.30 -9.19
CA ASN A 57 -2.47 -2.09 -8.34
C ASN A 57 -2.81 -2.33 -6.86
N SER A 58 -3.01 -3.56 -6.39
CA SER A 58 -3.23 -3.86 -4.96
C SER A 58 -1.91 -3.95 -4.19
N PHE A 59 -1.88 -3.54 -2.92
CA PHE A 59 -0.72 -3.79 -2.03
C PHE A 59 -0.64 -5.30 -1.83
N VAL A 60 0.26 -5.96 -2.55
CA VAL A 60 0.58 -7.37 -2.30
C VAL A 60 1.15 -7.42 -0.89
N SER A 61 0.45 -8.12 0.02
CA SER A 61 0.78 -8.38 1.43
C SER A 61 2.24 -8.06 1.76
N SER A 62 2.48 -6.84 2.26
CA SER A 62 3.80 -6.46 2.72
C SER A 62 4.08 -7.31 3.94
N ARG A 63 5.10 -8.19 3.86
CA ARG A 63 5.54 -8.95 5.03
C ARG A 63 5.87 -7.95 6.14
N LEU A 64 5.21 -8.11 7.28
CA LEU A 64 5.43 -7.26 8.44
C LEU A 64 6.94 -7.15 8.72
N PRO A 65 7.47 -5.93 8.97
CA PRO A 65 8.88 -5.76 9.29
C PRO A 65 9.26 -6.64 10.48
N ARG A 66 10.41 -7.30 10.38
CA ARG A 66 10.93 -8.14 11.46
C ARG A 66 11.23 -7.29 12.69
N GLU A 67 11.00 -7.86 13.86
CA GLU A 67 11.46 -7.26 15.10
C GLU A 67 12.97 -7.11 15.09
N THR A 68 13.41 -5.89 15.33
CA THR A 68 14.81 -5.49 15.24
C THR A 68 15.15 -4.65 16.46
N LYS A 69 16.32 -4.90 17.04
CA LYS A 69 16.89 -4.06 18.09
C LYS A 69 17.70 -2.94 17.44
N VAL A 70 17.35 -1.70 17.73
CA VAL A 70 18.04 -0.50 17.23
C VAL A 70 18.59 0.33 18.38
N GLU A 71 19.64 1.10 18.10
CA GLU A 71 20.22 2.05 19.05
C GLU A 71 19.90 3.47 18.61
N ILE A 72 19.23 4.24 19.48
CA ILE A 72 18.80 5.61 19.19
C ILE A 72 19.68 6.56 19.99
N LYS A 73 20.49 7.37 19.30
CA LYS A 73 21.33 8.38 19.93
C LYS A 73 20.58 9.71 20.02
N SER A 74 20.17 10.07 21.23
CA SER A 74 19.48 11.33 21.54
C SER A 74 20.39 12.55 21.31
N SER A 75 19.79 13.74 21.21
CA SER A 75 20.50 15.04 21.16
C SER A 75 21.50 15.21 22.30
N ASP A 76 21.19 14.62 23.46
CA ASP A 76 21.99 14.71 24.69
C ASP A 76 23.18 13.74 24.69
N GLY A 77 23.42 13.05 23.57
CA GLY A 77 24.50 12.07 23.40
C GLY A 77 24.22 10.70 24.02
N ARG A 78 23.11 10.52 24.74
CA ARG A 78 22.70 9.26 25.35
C ARG A 78 22.20 8.26 24.30
N ILE A 79 22.59 7.00 24.46
CA ILE A 79 22.16 5.89 23.60
C ILE A 79 21.01 5.15 24.28
N HIS A 80 19.93 4.95 23.55
CA HIS A 80 18.74 4.28 24.00
C HIS A 80 18.49 3.03 23.13
N PRO A 81 18.69 1.81 23.67
CA PRO A 81 18.34 0.59 22.95
C PRO A 81 16.82 0.43 22.91
N CYS A 82 16.28 0.17 21.73
CA CYS A 82 14.86 -0.06 21.52
C CYS A 82 14.64 -1.29 20.64
N THR A 83 13.81 -2.22 21.09
CA THR A 83 13.39 -3.40 20.32
C THR A 83 11.96 -3.21 19.81
N GLY A 84 11.75 -3.48 18.53
CA GLY A 84 10.42 -3.42 17.92
C GLY A 84 10.48 -3.56 16.40
N ARG A 85 9.35 -3.34 15.74
CA ARG A 85 9.26 -3.39 14.28
C ARG A 85 9.65 -2.03 13.70
N PHE A 86 10.82 -1.96 13.08
CA PHE A 86 11.35 -0.76 12.43
C PHE A 86 11.37 -0.97 10.91
N PRO A 87 10.45 -0.32 10.16
CA PRO A 87 10.41 -0.40 8.70
C PRO A 87 11.69 0.13 8.04
N LEU A 88 12.32 1.13 8.66
CA LEU A 88 13.58 1.72 8.23
C LEU A 88 14.61 1.63 9.36
N THR A 89 15.81 1.18 9.02
CA THR A 89 16.93 0.90 9.96
C THR A 89 18.23 1.60 9.55
N GLN A 90 18.20 2.40 8.49
CA GLN A 90 19.38 3.05 7.92
C GLN A 90 19.87 4.19 8.82
N THR A 91 21.17 4.48 8.77
CA THR A 91 21.84 5.44 9.66
C THR A 91 21.59 6.91 9.33
N PHE A 92 21.05 7.19 8.14
CA PHE A 92 20.69 8.54 7.71
C PHE A 92 19.30 8.98 8.22
N TRP A 93 18.62 8.16 9.02
CA TRP A 93 17.35 8.48 9.65
C TRP A 93 17.50 8.98 11.09
N GLU A 94 16.74 10.03 11.42
CA GLU A 94 16.35 10.39 12.77
C GLU A 94 14.97 9.82 13.06
N VAL A 95 14.81 9.22 14.24
CA VAL A 95 13.56 8.60 14.68
C VAL A 95 13.04 9.23 15.95
N GLU A 96 11.74 9.44 16.01
CA GLU A 96 11.01 9.73 17.25
C GLU A 96 10.16 8.51 17.61
N VAL A 97 10.42 7.92 18.78
CA VAL A 97 9.77 6.70 19.27
C VAL A 97 9.13 6.93 20.63
N LYS A 98 8.00 6.27 20.87
CA LYS A 98 7.48 6.09 22.24
C LYS A 98 7.76 4.67 22.69
N MET A 99 8.50 4.54 23.79
CA MET A 99 8.96 3.25 24.28
C MET A 99 8.75 3.11 25.79
N ALA A 100 8.57 1.87 26.22
CA ALA A 100 8.52 1.47 27.63
C ALA A 100 9.35 0.20 27.79
N ASN A 101 10.18 0.12 28.83
CA ASN A 101 11.03 -1.05 29.14
C ASN A 101 11.98 -1.48 28.01
N GLY A 102 12.43 -0.57 27.15
CA GLY A 102 13.26 -0.95 26.00
C GLY A 102 12.48 -1.43 24.78
N TRP A 103 11.14 -1.44 24.84
CA TRP A 103 10.26 -1.90 23.76
C TRP A 103 9.49 -0.75 23.13
N LEU A 104 9.37 -0.79 21.81
CA LEU A 104 8.55 0.13 21.04
C LEU A 104 7.07 -0.09 21.40
N LYS A 105 6.36 1.00 21.72
CA LYS A 105 4.92 0.95 22.09
C LYS A 105 4.01 1.60 21.06
N GLN A 106 4.56 2.35 20.11
CA GLN A 106 3.81 3.03 19.05
C GLN A 106 4.65 3.07 17.77
N ALA A 107 3.99 3.28 16.63
CA ALA A 107 4.65 3.47 15.34
C ALA A 107 5.73 4.56 15.41
N PRO A 108 6.93 4.31 14.86
CA PRO A 108 8.02 5.28 14.86
C PRO A 108 7.78 6.38 13.83
N LYS A 109 8.15 7.61 14.17
CA LYS A 109 8.22 8.72 13.20
C LYS A 109 9.61 8.81 12.62
N TYR A 110 9.70 8.92 11.29
CA TYR A 110 10.96 9.05 10.59
C TYR A 110 11.16 10.47 10.05
N PHE A 111 12.39 10.95 10.21
CA PHE A 111 12.87 12.22 9.66
C PHE A 111 14.22 11.97 9.00
N ILE A 112 14.44 12.52 7.81
CA ILE A 112 15.78 12.46 7.20
C ILE A 112 16.70 13.40 7.98
N LEU A 113 17.93 12.98 8.24
CA LEU A 113 18.93 13.87 8.83
C LEU A 113 19.21 15.05 7.89
N ASN A 114 19.15 16.27 8.40
CA ASN A 114 19.39 17.50 7.64
C ASN A 114 20.72 18.20 8.00
N ASP A 115 21.52 17.62 8.89
CA ASP A 115 22.81 18.19 9.28
C ASP A 115 23.85 17.97 8.17
N ALA A 116 24.10 19.02 7.38
CA ALA A 116 25.03 19.00 6.26
C ALA A 116 26.48 18.69 6.64
N GLU A 117 26.91 18.98 7.88
CA GLU A 117 28.26 18.61 8.33
C GLU A 117 28.33 17.13 8.64
N ARG A 118 27.35 16.60 9.37
CA ARG A 118 27.26 15.19 9.72
C ARG A 118 27.09 14.29 8.49
N ILE A 119 26.27 14.71 7.53
CA ILE A 119 26.06 14.02 6.25
C ILE A 119 27.39 13.86 5.50
N ARG A 120 28.20 14.94 5.45
CA ARG A 120 29.51 14.95 4.79
C ARG A 120 30.55 14.11 5.53
N GLN A 121 30.69 14.30 6.84
CA GLN A 121 31.67 13.56 7.64
C GLN A 121 31.45 12.04 7.61
N THR A 122 30.19 11.61 7.53
CA THR A 122 29.82 10.19 7.53
C THR A 122 29.65 9.63 6.11
N ASN A 123 29.85 10.43 5.05
CA ASN A 123 29.58 10.06 3.66
C ASN A 123 28.17 9.44 3.46
N MET A 124 27.14 10.01 4.11
CA MET A 124 25.79 9.41 4.16
C MET A 124 25.15 9.24 2.77
N VAL A 125 25.48 10.11 1.81
CA VAL A 125 24.98 9.99 0.43
C VAL A 125 25.59 8.77 -0.25
N THR A 126 26.88 8.49 -0.04
CA THR A 126 27.54 7.29 -0.57
C THR A 126 26.99 6.01 0.08
N ILE A 127 26.66 6.05 1.39
CA ILE A 127 25.97 4.96 2.09
C ILE A 127 24.57 4.75 1.49
N PHE A 128 23.80 5.81 1.30
CA PHE A 128 22.48 5.75 0.66
C PHE A 128 22.56 5.12 -0.74
N LEU A 129 23.49 5.56 -1.58
CA LEU A 129 23.70 4.97 -2.91
C LEU A 129 24.06 3.48 -2.81
N SER A 130 24.87 3.10 -1.84
CA SER A 130 25.23 1.69 -1.62
C SER A 130 24.04 0.83 -1.23
N GLU A 131 23.20 1.30 -0.33
CA GLU A 131 22.04 0.53 0.15
C GLU A 131 20.93 0.42 -0.89
N CYS A 132 20.78 1.43 -1.75
CA CYS A 132 19.93 1.32 -2.93
C CYS A 132 20.47 0.22 -3.87
N LEU A 133 21.76 0.24 -4.21
CA LEU A 133 22.35 -0.66 -5.21
C LEU A 133 22.56 -2.11 -4.70
N ALA A 134 22.77 -2.31 -3.40
CA ALA A 134 23.04 -3.62 -2.79
C ALA A 134 21.85 -4.61 -2.87
N LYS A 135 20.63 -4.13 -3.16
CA LYS A 135 19.45 -4.99 -3.34
C LYS A 135 19.44 -5.74 -4.67
N GLU A 136 20.28 -5.36 -5.62
CA GLU A 136 20.31 -5.95 -6.95
C GLU A 136 21.50 -6.92 -7.07
N LYS A 137 21.21 -8.21 -7.28
CA LYS A 137 22.23 -9.28 -7.29
C LYS A 137 23.27 -9.12 -8.40
N ASP A 138 22.90 -8.47 -9.50
CA ASP A 138 23.75 -8.31 -10.69
C ASP A 138 24.66 -7.06 -10.62
N LEU A 139 24.54 -6.22 -9.57
CA LEU A 139 25.16 -4.88 -9.54
C LEU A 139 26.36 -4.72 -8.60
N ASN A 140 26.67 -5.73 -7.78
CA ASN A 140 27.74 -5.66 -6.78
C ASN A 140 29.12 -5.36 -7.38
N GLU A 141 29.40 -5.80 -8.61
CA GLU A 141 30.70 -5.56 -9.28
C GLU A 141 30.82 -4.13 -9.81
N LYS A 142 29.70 -3.49 -10.18
CA LYS A 142 29.65 -2.16 -10.82
C LYS A 142 29.31 -1.02 -9.86
N GLU A 143 28.86 -1.34 -8.66
CA GLU A 143 28.47 -0.38 -7.61
C GLU A 143 29.57 0.67 -7.33
N ASN A 144 30.82 0.22 -7.18
CA ASN A 144 31.95 1.11 -6.87
C ASN A 144 32.29 2.06 -8.02
N ALA A 145 32.16 1.60 -9.27
CA ALA A 145 32.37 2.44 -10.44
C ALA A 145 31.30 3.54 -10.55
N VAL A 146 30.04 3.20 -10.32
CA VAL A 146 28.91 4.14 -10.34
C VAL A 146 29.05 5.22 -9.28
N LYS A 147 29.41 4.83 -8.05
CA LYS A 147 29.69 5.77 -6.96
C LYS A 147 30.83 6.73 -7.32
N ALA A 148 31.96 6.20 -7.81
CA ALA A 148 33.12 6.99 -8.16
C ALA A 148 32.81 8.00 -9.29
N CYS A 149 32.02 7.59 -10.29
CA CYS A 149 31.56 8.49 -11.36
C CYS A 149 30.68 9.62 -10.81
N PHE A 150 29.72 9.31 -9.94
CA PHE A 150 28.85 10.33 -9.34
C PHE A 150 29.61 11.29 -8.43
N GLU A 151 30.51 10.77 -7.59
CA GLU A 151 31.36 11.60 -6.72
C GLU A 151 32.26 12.54 -7.55
N THR A 152 32.81 12.05 -8.65
CA THR A 152 33.62 12.84 -9.59
C THR A 152 32.79 13.94 -10.26
N PHE A 153 31.57 13.62 -10.69
CA PHE A 153 30.61 14.61 -11.19
C PHE A 153 30.34 15.71 -10.16
N CYS A 154 30.09 15.34 -8.90
CA CYS A 154 29.90 16.30 -7.83
C CYS A 154 31.14 17.17 -7.58
N ARG A 155 32.37 16.61 -7.68
CA ARG A 155 33.64 17.36 -7.53
C ARG A 155 33.76 18.42 -8.61
N ASN A 156 33.57 18.00 -9.86
CA ASN A 156 33.81 18.85 -11.02
C ASN A 156 32.70 19.88 -11.25
N SER A 157 31.49 19.63 -10.76
CA SER A 157 30.41 20.62 -10.76
C SER A 157 30.60 21.71 -9.70
N GLY A 158 31.59 21.60 -8.81
CA GLY A 158 31.80 22.51 -7.68
C GLY A 158 30.73 22.37 -6.59
N GLU A 159 29.92 21.30 -6.64
CA GLU A 159 28.76 21.11 -5.76
C GLU A 159 29.02 20.09 -4.63
N GLN A 160 30.25 19.55 -4.47
CA GLN A 160 30.56 18.63 -3.36
C GLN A 160 30.29 19.23 -1.98
N ASN A 161 30.56 20.52 -1.80
CA ASN A 161 30.29 21.20 -0.53
C ASN A 161 28.79 21.51 -0.30
N LYS A 162 27.92 21.24 -1.28
CA LYS A 162 26.47 21.47 -1.24
C LYS A 162 25.66 20.17 -1.30
N LEU A 163 26.31 19.01 -1.30
CA LEU A 163 25.65 17.71 -1.42
C LEU A 163 24.93 17.38 -0.10
N SER A 164 23.61 17.55 -0.09
CA SER A 164 22.69 17.18 0.99
C SER A 164 21.55 16.34 0.40
N PHE A 165 20.74 15.71 1.25
CA PHE A 165 19.56 14.98 0.76
C PHE A 165 18.54 15.91 0.07
N GLU A 166 18.50 17.19 0.44
CA GLU A 166 17.66 18.20 -0.21
C GLU A 166 18.11 18.51 -1.66
N THR A 167 19.42 18.58 -1.90
CA THR A 167 19.98 18.86 -3.23
C THR A 167 20.18 17.61 -4.08
N LEU A 168 20.12 16.43 -3.47
CA LEU A 168 20.40 15.13 -4.10
C LEU A 168 19.51 14.84 -5.29
N GLU A 169 18.20 15.08 -5.19
CA GLU A 169 17.28 14.82 -6.32
C GLU A 169 17.63 15.68 -7.55
N GLY A 170 17.91 16.97 -7.31
CA GLY A 170 18.33 17.88 -8.37
C GLY A 170 19.64 17.44 -9.02
N MET A 171 20.59 16.96 -8.20
CA MET A 171 21.88 16.47 -8.67
C MET A 171 21.76 15.18 -9.48
N LEU A 172 20.98 14.21 -9.03
CA LEU A 172 20.70 12.98 -9.78
C LEU A 172 20.03 13.30 -11.13
N LYS A 173 19.07 14.24 -11.16
CA LYS A 173 18.43 14.69 -12.40
C LYS A 173 19.41 15.42 -13.33
N LYS A 174 20.31 16.26 -12.80
CA LYS A 174 21.37 16.93 -13.58
C LYS A 174 22.33 15.91 -14.18
N TYR A 175 22.80 14.95 -13.38
CA TYR A 175 23.65 13.85 -13.81
C TYR A 175 23.02 13.09 -14.98
N LEU A 176 21.77 12.63 -14.82
CA LEU A 176 21.02 11.91 -15.86
C LEU A 176 20.81 12.73 -17.15
N LYS A 177 20.57 14.04 -17.04
CA LYS A 177 20.40 14.91 -18.23
C LYS A 177 21.70 15.07 -19.02
N LEU A 178 22.82 15.25 -18.32
CA LEU A 178 24.12 15.48 -18.95
C LEU A 178 24.78 14.18 -19.44
N GLU A 179 24.37 13.05 -18.88
CA GLU A 179 24.75 11.73 -19.37
C GLU A 179 24.05 11.39 -20.69
N LYS A 180 22.75 11.72 -20.82
CA LYS A 180 22.01 11.60 -22.09
C LYS A 180 22.61 12.44 -23.23
N THR A 181 23.36 13.49 -22.92
CA THR A 181 24.07 14.31 -23.91
C THR A 181 25.53 13.87 -24.13
N GLY A 182 25.95 12.74 -23.55
CA GLY A 182 27.30 12.16 -23.69
C GLY A 182 28.43 12.97 -23.05
N CYS A 183 28.12 14.14 -22.46
CA CYS A 183 29.12 15.12 -22.07
C CYS A 183 29.81 14.83 -20.72
N CYS A 184 29.13 14.13 -19.81
CA CYS A 184 29.57 14.02 -18.41
C CYS A 184 30.59 12.93 -18.06
N LEU A 185 30.89 12.01 -18.98
CA LEU A 185 31.90 10.98 -18.74
C LEU A 185 33.07 11.08 -19.72
N GLN A 186 32.83 11.58 -20.94
CA GLN A 186 33.87 11.78 -21.95
C GLN A 186 34.82 12.96 -21.64
N LYS A 187 34.31 14.08 -21.11
CA LYS A 187 35.15 15.24 -20.77
C LYS A 187 36.03 15.03 -19.53
N PHE A 188 35.72 14.04 -18.70
CA PHE A 188 36.37 13.80 -17.41
C PHE A 188 37.29 12.57 -17.43
N ALA A 189 37.46 11.95 -18.60
CA ALA A 189 38.29 10.78 -18.88
C ALA A 189 39.81 11.11 -18.92
N GLY A 190 40.32 11.82 -17.91
CA GLY A 190 41.75 11.89 -17.60
C GLY A 190 42.19 10.83 -16.58
N GLY A 191 41.25 10.07 -16.02
CA GLY A 191 41.50 9.00 -15.05
C GLY A 191 40.97 7.66 -15.56
N SER A 192 41.75 6.60 -15.35
CA SER A 192 41.41 5.21 -15.69
C SER A 192 40.20 4.71 -14.88
N TYR A 193 39.00 4.96 -15.38
CA TYR A 193 37.80 4.23 -14.95
C TYR A 193 37.68 2.96 -15.79
N GLY A 194 37.50 1.82 -15.13
CA GLY A 194 37.43 0.50 -15.78
C GLY A 194 36.42 0.46 -16.93
N ARG A 195 36.63 -0.48 -17.86
CA ARG A 195 35.87 -0.73 -19.10
C ARG A 195 34.34 -0.91 -18.89
N HIS A 196 33.62 0.13 -18.50
CA HIS A 196 32.17 0.11 -18.39
C HIS A 196 31.58 1.17 -19.32
N ALA A 197 30.56 0.78 -20.09
CA ALA A 197 29.94 1.64 -21.07
C ALA A 197 29.12 2.74 -20.38
N VAL A 198 29.09 3.94 -20.99
CA VAL A 198 28.34 5.11 -20.52
C VAL A 198 26.85 4.81 -20.30
N GLU A 199 26.29 3.85 -21.05
CA GLU A 199 24.88 3.47 -20.99
C GLU A 199 24.51 2.77 -19.66
N ASP A 200 25.45 2.05 -19.02
CA ASP A 200 25.21 1.30 -17.78
C ASP A 200 24.97 2.24 -16.57
N HIS A 201 25.69 3.36 -16.48
CA HIS A 201 25.63 4.27 -15.32
C HIS A 201 24.27 4.97 -15.18
N SER A 202 23.66 5.36 -16.31
CA SER A 202 22.35 6.00 -16.35
C SER A 202 21.24 5.10 -15.81
N GLN A 203 21.33 3.80 -16.13
CA GLN A 203 20.38 2.79 -15.69
C GLN A 203 20.43 2.62 -14.17
N TYR A 204 21.62 2.70 -13.57
CA TYR A 204 21.79 2.60 -12.11
C TYR A 204 21.27 3.83 -11.37
N MET A 205 21.48 5.04 -11.89
CA MET A 205 20.90 6.24 -11.27
C MET A 205 19.38 6.30 -11.42
N MET A 206 18.86 5.80 -12.54
CA MET A 206 17.43 5.57 -12.72
C MET A 206 16.89 4.56 -11.71
N TYR A 207 17.64 3.50 -11.43
CA TYR A 207 17.29 2.53 -10.39
C TYR A 207 17.29 3.17 -8.98
N VAL A 208 18.29 3.98 -8.63
CA VAL A 208 18.29 4.69 -7.34
C VAL A 208 17.02 5.54 -7.18
N ILE A 209 16.68 6.34 -8.19
CA ILE A 209 15.46 7.17 -8.19
C ILE A 209 14.19 6.31 -8.13
N GLY A 210 14.17 5.20 -8.86
CA GLY A 210 13.05 4.27 -8.97
C GLY A 210 12.94 3.26 -7.84
N SER A 211 13.93 3.14 -6.96
CA SER A 211 13.91 2.21 -5.84
C SER A 211 12.95 2.68 -4.75
N GLU A 212 12.44 1.74 -3.94
CA GLU A 212 11.60 2.06 -2.78
C GLU A 212 12.33 2.98 -1.80
N LEU A 213 13.58 2.63 -1.43
CA LEU A 213 14.39 3.43 -0.51
C LEU A 213 14.69 4.83 -1.08
N GLY A 214 15.03 4.93 -2.37
CA GLY A 214 15.26 6.22 -3.01
C GLY A 214 14.00 7.08 -3.07
N SER A 215 12.83 6.47 -3.29
CA SER A 215 11.55 7.20 -3.24
C SER A 215 11.28 7.78 -1.86
N VAL A 216 11.49 6.99 -0.81
CA VAL A 216 11.29 7.40 0.58
C VAL A 216 12.27 8.50 0.99
N VAL A 217 13.56 8.36 0.68
CA VAL A 217 14.59 9.35 1.05
C VAL A 217 14.38 10.68 0.35
N LEU A 218 14.10 10.66 -0.96
CA LEU A 218 13.90 11.89 -1.74
C LEU A 218 12.60 12.61 -1.35
N LEU A 219 11.54 11.86 -1.00
CA LEU A 219 10.32 12.44 -0.42
C LEU A 219 10.54 12.95 1.01
N ALA A 220 11.36 12.29 1.82
CA ALA A 220 11.67 12.77 3.17
C ALA A 220 12.43 14.10 3.16
N ALA A 221 13.29 14.30 2.17
CA ALA A 221 14.03 15.55 2.00
C ALA A 221 13.15 16.70 1.48
N SER A 222 12.27 16.42 0.51
CA SER A 222 11.41 17.45 -0.10
C SER A 222 10.11 17.73 0.68
N HIS A 223 9.54 16.71 1.32
CA HIS A 223 8.26 16.76 2.03
C HIS A 223 8.36 16.03 3.39
N PRO A 224 9.11 16.57 4.38
CA PRO A 224 9.34 15.89 5.65
C PRO A 224 8.05 15.58 6.43
N LYS A 225 7.03 16.44 6.28
CA LYS A 225 5.76 16.25 6.99
C LYS A 225 4.96 15.08 6.43
N LEU A 226 5.01 14.85 5.12
CA LEU A 226 4.40 13.68 4.48
C LEU A 226 4.99 12.38 5.03
N VAL A 227 6.32 12.28 5.10
CA VAL A 227 7.00 11.05 5.57
C VAL A 227 6.73 10.81 7.06
N SER A 228 6.85 11.84 7.90
CA SER A 228 6.58 11.67 9.34
C SER A 228 5.12 11.33 9.66
N THR A 229 4.15 11.93 8.97
CA THR A 229 2.73 11.60 9.14
C THR A 229 2.42 10.21 8.59
N SER A 230 2.91 9.86 7.39
CA SER A 230 2.65 8.55 6.79
C SER A 230 3.32 7.42 7.57
N SER A 231 4.52 7.60 8.13
CA SER A 231 5.17 6.55 8.92
C SER A 231 4.45 6.25 10.25
N GLU A 232 3.76 7.24 10.81
CA GLU A 232 2.96 7.08 12.03
C GLU A 232 1.58 6.47 11.73
N LEU A 233 0.92 6.91 10.65
CA LEU A 233 -0.43 6.46 10.28
C LEU A 233 -0.47 5.15 9.47
N LEU A 234 0.59 4.88 8.70
CA LEU A 234 0.74 3.73 7.80
C LEU A 234 2.03 2.94 8.09
N PRO A 235 2.31 2.52 9.35
CA PRO A 235 3.63 2.04 9.75
C PRO A 235 4.18 0.87 8.91
N TYR A 236 3.31 -0.01 8.41
CA TYR A 236 3.74 -1.22 7.68
C TYR A 236 3.62 -1.12 6.15
N SER A 237 3.12 0.01 5.65
CA SER A 237 2.89 0.22 4.21
C SER A 237 3.38 1.59 3.72
N PHE A 238 3.86 2.49 4.58
CA PHE A 238 4.24 3.84 4.17
C PHE A 238 5.39 3.83 3.15
N THR A 239 6.35 2.91 3.24
CA THR A 239 7.46 2.84 2.26
C THR A 239 6.94 2.51 0.86
N GLN A 240 6.02 1.56 0.75
CA GLN A 240 5.35 1.20 -0.49
C GLN A 240 4.40 2.29 -0.97
N PHE A 241 3.67 2.94 -0.05
CA PHE A 241 2.81 4.09 -0.34
C PHE A 241 3.61 5.24 -0.96
N LEU A 242 4.71 5.65 -0.32
CA LEU A 242 5.60 6.70 -0.81
C LEU A 242 6.28 6.30 -2.12
N HIS A 243 6.64 5.03 -2.28
CA HIS A 243 7.17 4.52 -3.53
C HIS A 243 6.14 4.63 -4.66
N ARG A 244 4.89 4.16 -4.47
CA ARG A 244 3.81 4.28 -5.46
C ARG A 244 3.42 5.73 -5.75
N LEU A 245 3.47 6.59 -4.75
CA LEU A 245 3.23 8.02 -4.91
C LEU A 245 4.22 8.64 -5.90
N ARG A 246 5.47 8.17 -5.88
CA ARG A 246 6.57 8.65 -6.72
C ARG A 246 6.85 7.79 -7.95
N GLN A 247 6.17 6.65 -8.12
CA GLN A 247 6.40 5.76 -9.26
C GLN A 247 6.12 6.53 -10.56
N CYS A 248 7.21 6.93 -11.21
CA CYS A 248 7.21 7.29 -12.61
C CYS A 248 7.01 6.00 -13.42
N SER A 249 6.22 6.04 -14.51
CA SER A 249 5.98 4.92 -15.43
C SER A 249 7.25 4.42 -16.18
N ILE A 250 8.44 4.79 -15.74
CA ILE A 250 9.72 4.64 -16.45
C ILE A 250 10.12 3.17 -16.64
N PHE A 251 9.49 2.23 -15.91
CA PHE A 251 9.76 0.80 -16.05
C PHE A 251 8.92 0.05 -17.09
N ARG A 252 7.90 0.65 -17.74
CA ARG A 252 7.09 -0.08 -18.73
C ARG A 252 7.62 -0.04 -20.16
N ASN A 253 8.49 0.90 -20.52
CA ASN A 253 8.87 1.12 -21.93
C ASN A 253 10.18 0.46 -22.39
N VAL A 254 10.87 -0.32 -21.55
CA VAL A 254 12.12 -0.97 -21.98
C VAL A 254 11.88 -2.32 -22.66
N ASN A 255 10.71 -2.95 -22.48
CA ASN A 255 10.41 -4.26 -23.07
C ASN A 255 9.45 -4.23 -24.27
N SER A 256 9.02 -3.06 -24.73
CA SER A 256 8.11 -2.94 -25.89
C SER A 256 8.41 -1.69 -26.73
N ALA A 257 9.61 -1.59 -27.28
CA ALA A 257 9.89 -0.58 -28.28
C ALA A 257 10.76 -1.16 -29.40
N SER A 258 10.10 -1.74 -30.41
CA SER A 258 10.63 -1.72 -31.77
C SER A 258 10.66 -0.25 -32.23
N PRO A 259 11.77 0.23 -32.83
CA PRO A 259 11.91 1.63 -33.19
C PRO A 259 11.13 1.95 -34.47
N VAL A 260 10.05 2.73 -34.35
CA VAL A 260 9.41 3.41 -35.48
C VAL A 260 9.34 4.91 -35.15
N GLU A 261 9.91 5.73 -36.03
CA GLU A 261 10.21 7.16 -35.85
C GLU A 261 9.00 8.08 -35.58
N GLY A 262 7.75 7.58 -35.66
CA GLY A 262 6.54 8.32 -35.28
C GLY A 262 6.22 8.34 -33.76
N SER A 263 6.92 7.54 -32.95
CA SER A 263 6.61 7.34 -31.51
C SER A 263 7.19 8.43 -30.59
N LEU A 264 8.20 9.19 -31.04
CA LEU A 264 8.94 10.14 -30.21
C LEU A 264 8.12 11.34 -29.72
N VAL A 265 7.14 11.82 -30.50
CA VAL A 265 6.28 12.96 -30.11
C VAL A 265 5.20 12.52 -29.13
N LYS A 266 4.62 11.32 -29.31
CA LYS A 266 3.66 10.73 -28.36
C LYS A 266 4.32 10.36 -27.03
N ALA A 267 5.51 9.76 -27.07
CA ALA A 267 6.28 9.43 -25.87
C ALA A 267 6.72 10.66 -25.07
N LYS A 268 7.11 11.76 -25.75
CA LYS A 268 7.45 13.03 -25.08
C LYS A 268 6.24 13.72 -24.44
N LYS A 269 5.08 13.68 -25.11
CA LYS A 269 3.84 14.24 -24.57
C LYS A 269 3.31 13.44 -23.37
N GLN A 270 3.33 12.10 -23.46
CA GLN A 270 2.99 11.20 -22.35
C GLN A 270 3.96 11.37 -21.16
N ALA A 271 5.27 11.44 -21.39
CA ALA A 271 6.23 11.65 -20.31
C ALA A 271 6.08 13.02 -19.61
N PHE A 272 5.66 14.06 -20.33
CA PHE A 272 5.42 15.39 -19.76
C PHE A 272 4.11 15.48 -18.96
N GLU A 273 3.03 14.89 -19.48
CA GLU A 273 1.75 14.77 -18.78
C GLU A 273 1.87 13.88 -17.53
N GLU A 274 2.65 12.79 -17.60
CA GLU A 274 2.91 11.90 -16.46
C GLU A 274 3.79 12.54 -15.39
N SER A 275 4.84 13.28 -15.76
CA SER A 275 5.67 14.01 -14.77
C SER A 275 4.86 15.06 -14.02
N THR A 276 3.98 15.78 -14.73
CA THR A 276 3.09 16.78 -14.11
C THR A 276 2.07 16.11 -13.17
N THR A 277 1.62 14.89 -13.52
CA THR A 277 0.69 14.10 -12.71
C THR A 277 1.33 13.57 -11.43
N VAL A 278 2.59 13.11 -11.48
CA VAL A 278 3.32 12.63 -10.29
C VAL A 278 3.57 13.78 -9.31
N ASP A 279 4.05 14.93 -9.80
CA ASP A 279 4.30 16.09 -8.96
C ASP A 279 3.01 16.62 -8.30
N GLN A 280 1.86 16.53 -8.98
CA GLN A 280 0.57 16.88 -8.39
C GLN A 280 0.15 15.90 -7.29
N LYS A 281 0.27 14.59 -7.52
CA LYS A 281 -0.05 13.57 -6.50
C LYS A 281 0.78 13.75 -5.22
N VAL A 282 2.07 14.07 -5.36
CA VAL A 282 2.95 14.29 -4.21
C VAL A 282 2.51 15.53 -3.42
N LYS A 283 2.16 16.62 -4.11
CA LYS A 283 1.64 17.83 -3.48
C LYS A 283 0.32 17.57 -2.75
N ASP A 284 -0.61 16.87 -3.39
CA ASP A 284 -1.91 16.53 -2.80
C ASP A 284 -1.72 15.67 -1.54
N ALA A 285 -0.82 14.68 -1.58
CA ALA A 285 -0.53 13.83 -0.43
C ALA A 285 0.12 14.60 0.73
N ASP A 286 1.04 15.51 0.41
CA ASP A 286 1.71 16.37 1.38
C ASP A 286 0.75 17.40 2.01
N GLU A 287 -0.19 17.94 1.21
CA GLU A 287 -1.28 18.77 1.71
C GLU A 287 -2.19 17.97 2.67
N MET A 288 -2.60 16.76 2.29
CA MET A 288 -3.34 15.85 3.17
C MET A 288 -2.59 15.58 4.48
N ALA A 289 -1.28 15.36 4.43
CA ALA A 289 -0.46 15.12 5.62
C ALA A 289 -0.31 16.34 6.55
N ARG A 290 -0.54 17.56 6.04
CA ARG A 290 -0.45 18.81 6.80
C ARG A 290 -1.80 19.29 7.32
N LEU A 291 -2.81 19.33 6.44
CA LEU A 291 -4.09 20.00 6.69
C LEU A 291 -5.18 19.03 7.09
N SER A 292 -5.24 17.85 6.47
CA SER A 292 -6.31 16.87 6.70
C SER A 292 -5.80 15.42 6.89
N PRO A 293 -4.97 15.13 7.91
CA PRO A 293 -4.38 13.79 8.09
C PRO A 293 -5.41 12.66 8.30
N TRP A 294 -6.63 12.99 8.74
CA TRP A 294 -7.73 12.03 8.90
C TRP A 294 -8.21 11.46 7.57
N GLU A 295 -7.93 12.11 6.43
CA GLU A 295 -8.32 11.58 5.13
C GLU A 295 -7.62 10.27 4.77
N PHE A 296 -6.44 10.00 5.36
CA PHE A 296 -5.77 8.70 5.22
C PHE A 296 -6.55 7.54 5.84
N ALA A 297 -7.57 7.81 6.67
CA ALA A 297 -8.43 6.79 7.28
C ALA A 297 -9.46 6.21 6.29
N PHE A 298 -9.60 6.79 5.10
CA PHE A 298 -10.64 6.39 4.15
C PHE A 298 -10.01 5.91 2.83
N LYS A 299 -10.09 4.60 2.56
CA LYS A 299 -9.58 3.98 1.32
C LYS A 299 -10.07 4.72 0.07
N ASP A 300 -11.35 5.10 0.03
CA ASP A 300 -11.98 5.77 -1.12
C ASP A 300 -11.48 7.21 -1.35
N ILE A 301 -11.02 7.89 -0.29
CA ILE A 301 -10.45 9.24 -0.43
C ILE A 301 -9.03 9.13 -0.99
N ILE A 302 -8.21 8.24 -0.45
CA ILE A 302 -6.85 7.97 -0.95
C ILE A 302 -6.90 7.53 -2.42
N ALA A 303 -7.77 6.58 -2.76
CA ALA A 303 -7.92 6.08 -4.13
C ALA A 303 -8.33 7.19 -5.11
N ARG A 304 -9.17 8.13 -4.69
CA ARG A 304 -9.66 9.19 -5.57
C ARG A 304 -8.64 10.31 -5.76
N LYS A 305 -8.07 10.81 -4.65
CA LYS A 305 -7.13 11.93 -4.64
C LYS A 305 -5.75 11.51 -5.15
N LEU A 306 -5.22 10.39 -4.66
CA LEU A 306 -3.83 9.98 -4.94
C LEU A 306 -3.71 8.89 -6.01
N LYS A 307 -4.82 8.27 -6.43
CA LYS A 307 -4.84 7.11 -7.34
C LYS A 307 -4.03 5.93 -6.80
N ILE A 308 -4.00 5.77 -5.48
CA ILE A 308 -3.37 4.66 -4.78
C ILE A 308 -4.48 3.80 -4.16
N TYR A 309 -4.54 2.53 -4.53
CA TYR A 309 -5.61 1.62 -4.12
C TYR A 309 -5.10 0.65 -3.05
N GLY A 310 -5.94 0.33 -2.06
CA GLY A 310 -5.60 -0.65 -1.02
C GLY A 310 -4.73 -0.11 0.12
N THR A 311 -4.59 1.21 0.25
CA THR A 311 -4.00 1.84 1.44
C THR A 311 -5.08 2.46 2.29
N GLU A 312 -4.99 2.26 3.60
CA GLU A 312 -5.80 2.93 4.59
C GLU A 312 -5.09 2.94 5.94
N ALA A 313 -5.18 4.04 6.67
CA ALA A 313 -4.71 4.15 8.05
C ALA A 313 -5.78 3.64 9.01
N ARG A 314 -5.43 2.67 9.85
CA ARG A 314 -6.36 2.09 10.84
C ARG A 314 -6.70 3.12 11.93
N LEU A 315 -7.91 3.05 12.48
CA LEU A 315 -8.37 3.93 13.57
C LEU A 315 -7.39 3.91 14.76
N GLN A 316 -6.84 2.73 15.09
CA GLN A 316 -5.89 2.55 16.18
C GLN A 316 -4.60 3.37 15.99
N ALA A 317 -4.13 3.56 14.75
CA ALA A 317 -2.95 4.37 14.46
C ALA A 317 -3.17 5.84 14.85
N TYR A 318 -4.38 6.36 14.62
CA TYR A 318 -4.76 7.70 15.05
C TYR A 318 -4.85 7.84 16.58
N ILE A 319 -5.34 6.80 17.27
CA ILE A 319 -5.44 6.78 18.75
C ILE A 319 -4.03 6.81 19.34
N GLN A 320 -3.17 5.92 18.87
CA GLN A 320 -1.78 5.83 19.33
C GLN A 320 -0.98 7.08 19.00
N GLY A 321 -1.09 7.61 17.77
CA GLY A 321 -0.42 8.83 17.33
C GLY A 321 -0.95 10.11 17.99
N GLY A 322 -2.06 10.04 18.72
CA GLY A 322 -2.62 11.19 19.43
C GLY A 322 -3.23 12.24 18.50
N TYR A 323 -3.69 11.84 17.31
CA TYR A 323 -4.26 12.75 16.30
C TYR A 323 -5.66 13.24 16.67
N PHE A 324 -6.38 12.53 17.54
CA PHE A 324 -7.77 12.84 17.89
C PHE A 324 -8.00 14.21 18.53
N SER A 325 -6.97 14.86 19.06
CA SER A 325 -7.04 16.24 19.55
C SER A 325 -7.03 17.28 18.43
N ARG A 326 -6.57 16.91 17.23
CA ARG A 326 -6.43 17.79 16.05
C ARG A 326 -7.51 17.54 15.00
N ILE A 327 -8.18 16.39 15.06
CA ILE A 327 -9.24 16.03 14.11
C ILE A 327 -10.53 16.74 14.54
N PRO A 328 -11.22 17.47 13.64
CA PRO A 328 -12.48 18.10 13.98
C PRO A 328 -13.56 17.04 14.29
N GLU A 329 -14.55 17.39 15.10
CA GLU A 329 -15.52 16.41 15.63
C GLU A 329 -16.30 15.66 14.55
N LYS A 330 -16.71 16.34 13.47
CA LYS A 330 -17.46 15.71 12.37
C LYS A 330 -16.64 14.62 11.65
N GLU A 331 -15.36 14.85 11.39
CA GLU A 331 -14.50 13.85 10.74
C GLU A 331 -14.11 12.74 11.71
N LYS A 332 -13.94 13.07 12.99
CA LYS A 332 -13.76 12.06 14.04
C LYS A 332 -14.95 11.11 14.11
N ASP A 333 -16.18 11.64 14.15
CA ASP A 333 -17.41 10.85 14.14
C ASP A 333 -17.51 9.98 12.88
N ALA A 334 -17.17 10.55 11.72
CA ALA A 334 -17.12 9.83 10.44
C ALA A 334 -16.15 8.64 10.46
N MET A 335 -14.97 8.79 11.08
CA MET A 335 -14.00 7.70 11.21
C MET A 335 -14.53 6.54 12.05
N TYR A 336 -15.21 6.83 13.17
CA TYR A 336 -15.83 5.79 13.99
C TYR A 336 -16.98 5.08 13.28
N ILE A 337 -17.83 5.83 12.56
CA ILE A 337 -18.91 5.24 11.76
C ILE A 337 -18.33 4.31 10.69
N TYR A 338 -17.30 4.77 9.98
CA TYR A 338 -16.63 3.98 8.95
C TYR A 338 -16.02 2.69 9.51
N GLU A 339 -15.36 2.76 10.67
CA GLU A 339 -14.81 1.58 11.35
C GLU A 339 -15.90 0.56 11.72
N VAL A 340 -17.05 1.03 12.23
CA VAL A 340 -18.19 0.15 12.56
C VAL A 340 -18.73 -0.54 11.31
N LEU A 341 -18.88 0.19 10.20
CA LEU A 341 -19.38 -0.38 8.93
C LEU A 341 -18.43 -1.45 8.39
N LYS A 342 -17.12 -1.20 8.39
CA LYS A 342 -16.12 -2.19 7.96
C LYS A 342 -16.12 -3.43 8.83
N GLU A 343 -16.13 -3.26 10.15
CA GLU A 343 -16.05 -4.38 11.08
C GLU A 343 -17.34 -5.21 11.07
N ASP A 344 -18.50 -4.58 10.87
CA ASP A 344 -19.78 -5.30 10.67
C ASP A 344 -19.77 -6.10 9.36
N ALA A 345 -19.34 -5.48 8.25
CA ALA A 345 -19.20 -6.18 6.97
C ALA A 345 -18.21 -7.36 7.06
N ARG A 346 -17.09 -7.19 7.77
CA ARG A 346 -16.07 -8.23 7.94
C ARG A 346 -16.55 -9.40 8.80
N ARG A 347 -17.24 -9.10 9.91
CA ARG A 347 -17.69 -10.13 10.86
C ARG A 347 -18.94 -10.86 10.40
N ASN A 348 -19.89 -10.12 9.85
CA ASN A 348 -21.24 -10.62 9.57
C ASN A 348 -21.50 -10.83 8.07
N GLY A 349 -20.62 -10.34 7.19
CA GLY A 349 -20.84 -10.38 5.74
C GLY A 349 -21.95 -9.43 5.27
N ASN A 350 -22.34 -8.46 6.09
CA ASN A 350 -23.40 -7.51 5.74
C ASN A 350 -22.94 -6.52 4.66
N MET A 351 -23.79 -6.31 3.65
CA MET A 351 -23.53 -5.32 2.58
C MET A 351 -23.85 -3.89 3.01
N TYR A 352 -24.84 -3.75 3.91
CA TYR A 352 -25.29 -2.49 4.48
C TYR A 352 -25.63 -2.65 5.96
N LEU A 353 -25.72 -1.52 6.66
CA LEU A 353 -26.20 -1.45 8.03
C LEU A 353 -27.33 -0.43 8.14
N GLU A 354 -28.45 -0.83 8.74
CA GLU A 354 -29.57 0.06 9.06
C GLU A 354 -29.12 1.14 10.06
N PHE A 355 -29.55 2.38 9.88
CA PHE A 355 -29.15 3.50 10.73
C PHE A 355 -29.47 3.27 12.23
N ASN A 356 -30.62 2.67 12.54
CA ASN A 356 -31.01 2.34 13.92
C ASN A 356 -30.11 1.26 14.56
N LYS A 357 -29.65 0.29 13.75
CA LYS A 357 -28.71 -0.74 14.18
C LYS A 357 -27.30 -0.17 14.34
N LEU A 358 -26.89 0.75 13.46
CA LEU A 358 -25.62 1.47 13.56
C LEU A 358 -25.51 2.25 14.88
N ARG A 359 -26.54 3.01 15.26
CA ARG A 359 -26.55 3.79 16.52
C ARG A 359 -26.40 2.92 17.76
N ASN A 360 -26.95 1.71 17.72
CA ASN A 360 -26.95 0.76 18.84
C ASN A 360 -25.91 -0.36 18.69
N SER A 361 -24.97 -0.21 17.74
CA SER A 361 -24.03 -1.27 17.39
C SER A 361 -23.14 -1.64 18.58
N PHE A 362 -22.97 -2.94 18.78
CA PHE A 362 -22.02 -3.47 19.76
C PHE A 362 -20.58 -3.03 19.47
N ILE A 363 -20.21 -2.88 18.19
CA ILE A 363 -18.87 -2.46 17.77
C ILE A 363 -18.60 -1.02 18.26
N LEU A 364 -19.56 -0.12 18.10
CA LEU A 364 -19.44 1.26 18.56
C LEU A 364 -19.25 1.34 20.09
N ARG A 365 -19.97 0.49 20.83
CA ARG A 365 -19.81 0.35 22.29
C ARG A 365 -18.43 -0.18 22.67
N LYS A 366 -17.90 -1.17 21.94
CA LYS A 366 -16.56 -1.73 22.16
C LYS A 366 -15.48 -0.65 21.98
N LEU A 367 -15.65 0.25 21.01
CA LEU A 367 -14.75 1.38 20.78
C LEU A 367 -14.82 2.47 21.85
N SER A 368 -15.71 2.34 22.85
CA SER A 368 -15.92 3.30 23.95
C SER A 368 -16.16 4.73 23.45
N TYR A 369 -16.81 4.86 22.29
CA TYR A 369 -17.09 6.13 21.65
C TYR A 369 -18.60 6.35 21.52
N ALA A 370 -19.06 7.54 21.86
CA ALA A 370 -20.46 7.93 21.78
C ALA A 370 -20.61 9.21 20.95
N ILE A 371 -21.50 9.15 19.96
CA ILE A 371 -21.85 10.30 19.12
C ILE A 371 -23.14 10.89 19.70
N SER A 372 -23.00 12.04 20.36
CA SER A 372 -24.09 12.72 21.07
C SER A 372 -24.89 13.62 20.14
N GLY A 373 -26.21 13.39 20.07
CA GLY A 373 -27.14 14.24 19.32
C GLY A 373 -27.23 13.91 17.84
N ASP A 374 -28.42 14.12 17.27
CA ASP A 374 -28.73 13.71 15.90
C ASP A 374 -28.01 14.58 14.86
N GLN A 375 -27.69 15.84 15.19
CA GLN A 375 -26.95 16.73 14.29
C GLN A 375 -25.54 16.18 13.97
N ARG A 376 -24.83 15.66 14.98
CA ARG A 376 -23.49 15.09 14.78
C ARG A 376 -23.51 13.85 13.89
N TRP A 377 -24.53 13.00 14.06
CA TRP A 377 -24.75 11.87 13.16
C TRP A 377 -25.01 12.35 11.72
N ALA A 378 -25.86 13.36 11.55
CA ALA A 378 -26.15 13.92 10.24
C ALA A 378 -24.90 14.51 9.57
N ASP A 379 -24.11 15.31 10.30
CA ASP A 379 -22.90 15.95 9.78
C ASP A 379 -21.84 14.92 9.39
N ALA A 380 -21.62 13.89 10.21
CA ALA A 380 -20.67 12.83 9.94
C ALA A 380 -21.09 11.99 8.71
N LEU A 381 -22.37 11.62 8.61
CA LEU A 381 -22.90 10.89 7.45
C LEU A 381 -22.85 11.73 6.18
N ASN A 382 -23.17 13.03 6.27
CA ASN A 382 -23.08 13.96 5.14
C ASN A 382 -21.63 14.10 4.67
N TYR A 383 -20.67 14.17 5.60
CA TYR A 383 -19.24 14.19 5.27
C TYR A 383 -18.82 12.91 4.52
N LEU A 384 -19.21 11.74 5.02
CA LEU A 384 -18.89 10.46 4.39
C LEU A 384 -19.51 10.34 2.99
N GLU A 385 -20.76 10.75 2.82
CA GLU A 385 -21.45 10.68 1.52
C GLU A 385 -20.90 11.70 0.52
N THR A 386 -20.62 12.94 0.95
CA THR A 386 -19.97 13.97 0.11
C THR A 386 -18.60 13.49 -0.38
N ASN A 387 -17.87 12.76 0.47
CA ASN A 387 -16.60 12.17 0.11
C ASN A 387 -16.74 10.80 -0.56
N ASN A 388 -17.92 10.35 -1.00
CA ASN A 388 -18.13 9.06 -1.65
C ASN A 388 -17.54 7.87 -0.89
N VAL A 389 -17.52 7.92 0.44
CA VAL A 389 -17.08 6.81 1.30
C VAL A 389 -18.26 5.87 1.60
N ILE A 390 -19.46 6.44 1.73
CA ILE A 390 -20.70 5.70 1.94
C ILE A 390 -21.73 6.06 0.89
N LYS A 391 -22.75 5.22 0.77
CA LYS A 391 -23.99 5.53 0.06
C LYS A 391 -25.17 5.27 1.00
N ARG A 392 -26.10 6.23 1.09
CA ARG A 392 -27.35 6.07 1.82
C ARG A 392 -28.47 5.72 0.85
N GLU A 393 -29.25 4.70 1.17
CA GLU A 393 -30.47 4.37 0.46
C GLU A 393 -31.61 4.10 1.42
N VAL A 394 -32.83 4.37 0.97
CA VAL A 394 -34.05 4.13 1.75
C VAL A 394 -34.81 2.99 1.13
N PHE A 395 -34.90 1.88 1.86
CA PHE A 395 -35.77 0.76 1.54
C PHE A 395 -36.27 0.12 2.83
N ASN A 396 -37.40 -0.59 2.75
CA ASN A 396 -38.11 -1.14 3.92
C ASN A 396 -38.39 -0.08 5.00
N TYR A 397 -38.68 1.16 4.60
CA TYR A 397 -38.95 2.31 5.49
C TYR A 397 -37.79 2.66 6.45
N THR A 398 -36.57 2.22 6.14
CA THR A 398 -35.38 2.47 6.95
C THR A 398 -34.27 3.06 6.09
N ILE A 399 -33.38 3.84 6.72
CA ILE A 399 -32.17 4.35 6.08
C ILE A 399 -31.09 3.27 6.21
N ASN A 400 -30.65 2.75 5.08
CA ASN A 400 -29.59 1.76 4.97
C ASN A 400 -28.30 2.42 4.49
N ILE A 401 -27.22 2.14 5.19
CA ILE A 401 -25.92 2.76 4.96
C ILE A 401 -24.97 1.71 4.43
N PHE A 402 -24.48 1.92 3.21
CA PHE A 402 -23.53 1.05 2.55
C PHE A 402 -22.14 1.69 2.56
N LEU A 403 -21.11 0.85 2.66
CA LEU A 403 -19.80 1.24 2.14
C LEU A 403 -19.93 1.44 0.62
N ARG A 404 -19.33 2.51 0.08
CA ARG A 404 -19.53 2.89 -1.33
C ARG A 404 -19.14 1.77 -2.30
N ALA A 405 -18.08 1.03 -1.98
CA ALA A 405 -17.61 -0.12 -2.75
C ALA A 405 -18.62 -1.27 -2.75
N ASN A 406 -19.20 -1.60 -1.59
CA ASN A 406 -20.20 -2.68 -1.47
C ASN A 406 -21.46 -2.33 -2.28
N TRP A 407 -21.95 -1.11 -2.15
CA TRP A 407 -23.08 -0.64 -2.94
C TRP A 407 -22.79 -0.69 -4.45
N GLN A 408 -21.61 -0.24 -4.86
CA GLN A 408 -21.24 -0.27 -6.28
C GLN A 408 -21.19 -1.71 -6.80
N ALA A 409 -20.59 -2.63 -6.04
CA ALA A 409 -20.53 -4.04 -6.40
C ALA A 409 -21.93 -4.66 -6.54
N GLU A 410 -22.87 -4.30 -5.66
CA GLU A 410 -24.25 -4.79 -5.72
C GLU A 410 -24.99 -4.25 -6.96
N VAL A 411 -24.90 -2.95 -7.20
CA VAL A 411 -25.50 -2.31 -8.39
C VAL A 411 -24.89 -2.85 -9.68
N ASP A 412 -23.56 -2.94 -9.76
CA ASP A 412 -22.85 -3.45 -10.94
C ASP A 412 -23.23 -4.91 -11.21
N THR A 413 -23.35 -5.74 -10.17
CA THR A 413 -23.76 -7.14 -10.30
C THR A 413 -25.19 -7.23 -10.82
N ALA A 414 -26.11 -6.45 -10.26
CA ALA A 414 -27.51 -6.42 -10.71
C ALA A 414 -27.62 -5.93 -12.16
N GLU A 415 -26.87 -4.88 -12.52
CA GLU A 415 -26.85 -4.35 -13.88
C GLU A 415 -26.26 -5.37 -14.86
N ALA A 416 -25.14 -6.01 -14.53
CA ALA A 416 -24.53 -7.04 -15.37
C ALA A 416 -25.48 -8.22 -15.65
N ILE A 417 -26.17 -8.71 -14.61
CA ILE A 417 -27.19 -9.76 -14.75
C ILE A 417 -28.32 -9.29 -15.68
N ASN A 418 -28.84 -8.08 -15.47
CA ASN A 418 -29.90 -7.52 -16.30
C ASN A 418 -29.48 -7.33 -17.76
N GLN A 419 -28.24 -6.90 -18.00
CA GLN A 419 -27.69 -6.77 -19.34
C GLN A 419 -27.61 -8.13 -20.06
N VAL A 420 -27.15 -9.18 -19.38
CA VAL A 420 -27.09 -10.53 -19.94
C VAL A 420 -28.50 -11.05 -20.28
N LEU A 421 -29.46 -10.85 -19.37
CA LEU A 421 -30.86 -11.24 -19.59
C LEU A 421 -31.50 -10.44 -20.73
N TYR A 422 -31.22 -9.14 -20.84
CA TYR A 422 -31.73 -8.29 -21.92
C TYR A 422 -31.18 -8.73 -23.28
N ARG A 423 -29.87 -8.97 -23.39
CA ARG A 423 -29.25 -9.48 -24.63
C ARG A 423 -29.89 -10.79 -25.07
N HIS A 424 -30.09 -11.72 -24.13
CA HIS A 424 -30.74 -12.99 -24.42
C HIS A 424 -32.20 -12.86 -24.89
N ARG A 425 -32.95 -11.85 -24.45
CA ARG A 425 -34.30 -11.60 -24.99
C ARG A 425 -34.28 -11.16 -26.45
N MET A 426 -33.24 -10.45 -26.86
CA MET A 426 -33.08 -9.96 -28.23
C MET A 426 -32.49 -11.03 -29.16
N GLU A 427 -31.52 -11.79 -28.63
CA GLU A 427 -30.85 -12.88 -29.32
C GLU A 427 -30.79 -14.10 -28.39
N PRO A 428 -31.85 -14.96 -28.42
CA PRO A 428 -31.92 -16.12 -27.56
C PRO A 428 -30.76 -17.09 -27.83
N LEU A 429 -30.27 -17.71 -26.76
CA LEU A 429 -29.33 -18.82 -26.87
C LEU A 429 -30.03 -19.97 -27.61
N GLN A 430 -29.40 -20.41 -28.70
CA GLN A 430 -29.84 -21.59 -29.45
C GLN A 430 -28.75 -22.64 -29.34
N TRP A 431 -28.85 -23.48 -28.30
CA TRP A 431 -28.08 -24.71 -28.24
C TRP A 431 -28.95 -25.83 -28.80
N ASP A 432 -28.59 -26.33 -29.98
CA ASP A 432 -29.27 -27.47 -30.61
C ASP A 432 -28.76 -28.77 -29.98
N ILE A 433 -29.24 -29.07 -28.77
CA ILE A 433 -28.85 -30.26 -28.01
C ILE A 433 -30.03 -31.22 -27.96
N ASP A 434 -29.83 -32.41 -28.53
CA ASP A 434 -30.79 -33.50 -28.39
C ASP A 434 -30.67 -34.15 -26.99
N LEU A 435 -31.45 -33.62 -26.04
CA LEU A 435 -31.57 -34.17 -24.69
C LEU A 435 -32.23 -35.57 -24.64
N SER A 436 -32.73 -36.07 -25.78
CA SER A 436 -33.23 -37.44 -25.90
C SER A 436 -32.16 -38.45 -26.29
N SER A 437 -30.95 -38.01 -26.63
CA SER A 437 -29.83 -38.89 -26.98
C SER A 437 -29.46 -39.85 -25.85
N THR A 438 -28.75 -40.94 -26.21
CA THR A 438 -28.35 -41.98 -25.25
C THR A 438 -27.45 -41.45 -24.13
N ASP A 439 -26.74 -40.35 -24.40
CA ASP A 439 -25.82 -39.70 -23.46
C ASP A 439 -26.52 -39.17 -22.22
N PHE A 440 -27.82 -38.89 -22.32
CA PHE A 440 -28.67 -38.32 -21.28
C PHE A 440 -29.68 -39.32 -20.69
N ASN A 441 -29.59 -40.62 -21.01
CA ASN A 441 -30.54 -41.64 -20.55
C ASN A 441 -30.68 -41.72 -19.02
N TYR A 442 -29.62 -41.43 -18.26
CA TYR A 442 -29.67 -41.42 -16.80
C TYR A 442 -30.43 -40.20 -16.24
N LEU A 443 -30.49 -39.07 -16.97
CA LEU A 443 -31.30 -37.90 -16.60
C LEU A 443 -32.81 -38.17 -16.71
N ARG A 444 -33.21 -39.21 -17.47
CA ARG A 444 -34.63 -39.58 -17.61
C ARG A 444 -35.25 -40.10 -16.31
N GLN A 445 -34.42 -40.52 -15.35
CA GLN A 445 -34.86 -41.06 -14.06
C GLN A 445 -35.01 -39.98 -12.98
N ASP A 446 -34.50 -38.76 -13.23
CA ASP A 446 -34.52 -37.64 -12.29
C ASP A 446 -35.03 -36.38 -13.01
N ASP A 447 -36.31 -36.06 -12.78
CA ASP A 447 -36.98 -34.93 -13.42
C ASP A 447 -36.32 -33.58 -13.08
N ASP A 448 -35.73 -33.42 -11.88
CA ASP A 448 -35.06 -32.20 -11.47
C ASP A 448 -33.76 -32.01 -12.24
N GLN A 449 -32.99 -33.08 -12.44
CA GLN A 449 -31.78 -33.05 -13.26
C GLN A 449 -32.10 -32.80 -14.75
N ARG A 450 -33.21 -33.38 -15.27
CA ARG A 450 -33.68 -33.09 -16.64
C ARG A 450 -34.05 -31.62 -16.79
N LYS A 451 -34.83 -31.08 -15.85
CA LYS A 451 -35.25 -29.66 -15.86
C LYS A 451 -34.06 -28.71 -15.72
N ALA A 452 -33.10 -29.04 -14.86
CA ALA A 452 -31.86 -28.29 -14.72
C ALA A 452 -31.09 -28.24 -16.06
N THR A 453 -30.97 -29.38 -16.74
CA THR A 453 -30.29 -29.46 -18.05
C THR A 453 -31.01 -28.60 -19.10
N GLN A 454 -32.34 -28.69 -19.17
CA GLN A 454 -33.16 -27.85 -20.07
C GLN A 454 -32.96 -26.36 -19.80
N LEU A 455 -32.94 -25.93 -18.54
CA LEU A 455 -32.73 -24.53 -18.16
C LEU A 455 -31.34 -24.04 -18.57
N ILE A 456 -30.29 -24.86 -18.40
CA ILE A 456 -28.94 -24.49 -18.83
C ILE A 456 -28.89 -24.23 -20.34
N CYS A 457 -29.59 -25.03 -21.15
CA CYS A 457 -29.61 -24.86 -22.61
C CYS A 457 -30.42 -23.64 -23.08
N GLN A 458 -31.41 -23.22 -22.29
CA GLN A 458 -32.37 -22.18 -22.67
C GLN A 458 -32.06 -20.82 -22.08
N MET A 459 -31.42 -20.75 -20.92
CA MET A 459 -31.24 -19.52 -20.15
C MET A 459 -29.75 -19.11 -20.10
N PRO A 460 -29.44 -17.80 -20.22
CA PRO A 460 -28.06 -17.32 -20.25
C PRO A 460 -27.40 -17.34 -18.88
N ILE A 461 -28.20 -17.38 -17.81
CA ILE A 461 -27.76 -17.51 -16.44
C ILE A 461 -28.66 -18.55 -15.79
N THR A 462 -28.08 -19.63 -15.30
CA THR A 462 -28.78 -20.70 -14.58
C THR A 462 -28.10 -20.94 -13.24
N VAL A 463 -28.88 -20.95 -12.16
CA VAL A 463 -28.41 -21.24 -10.80
C VAL A 463 -28.82 -22.66 -10.42
N LEU A 464 -27.84 -23.51 -10.16
CA LEU A 464 -28.06 -24.88 -9.70
C LEU A 464 -27.78 -24.98 -8.20
N SER A 465 -28.82 -25.20 -7.40
CA SER A 465 -28.71 -25.39 -5.96
C SER A 465 -29.17 -26.79 -5.56
N GLY A 466 -28.51 -27.38 -4.57
CA GLY A 466 -28.86 -28.71 -4.06
C GLY A 466 -27.86 -29.20 -3.04
N LYS A 467 -28.27 -30.14 -2.17
CA LYS A 467 -27.40 -30.75 -1.15
C LYS A 467 -26.30 -31.60 -1.78
N GLY A 468 -25.33 -32.04 -0.97
CA GLY A 468 -24.36 -33.05 -1.38
C GLY A 468 -25.08 -34.34 -1.81
N GLY A 469 -24.62 -34.97 -2.90
CA GLY A 469 -25.22 -36.20 -3.43
C GLY A 469 -26.34 -36.02 -4.46
N CYS A 470 -26.87 -34.81 -4.68
CA CYS A 470 -27.96 -34.56 -5.65
C CYS A 470 -27.53 -34.55 -7.14
N GLY A 471 -26.38 -35.12 -7.51
CA GLY A 471 -25.99 -35.25 -8.92
C GLY A 471 -25.65 -33.97 -9.70
N LYS A 472 -25.58 -32.79 -9.07
CA LYS A 472 -25.29 -31.48 -9.74
C LYS A 472 -24.08 -31.53 -10.67
N THR A 473 -22.97 -32.10 -10.20
CA THR A 473 -21.74 -32.23 -11.00
C THR A 473 -21.94 -33.11 -12.22
N THR A 474 -22.69 -34.21 -12.07
CA THR A 474 -22.99 -35.14 -13.16
C THR A 474 -23.75 -34.45 -14.28
N VAL A 475 -24.76 -33.63 -13.95
CA VAL A 475 -25.53 -32.83 -14.92
C VAL A 475 -24.61 -31.90 -15.73
N VAL A 476 -23.81 -31.08 -15.04
CA VAL A 476 -22.93 -30.09 -15.70
C VAL A 476 -21.85 -30.78 -16.53
N THR A 477 -21.18 -31.80 -15.99
CA THR A 477 -20.10 -32.52 -16.70
C THR A 477 -20.59 -33.20 -17.97
N LYS A 478 -21.77 -33.84 -17.94
CA LYS A 478 -22.29 -34.55 -19.10
C LYS A 478 -22.78 -33.61 -20.19
N LEU A 479 -23.46 -32.52 -19.82
CA LEU A 479 -23.86 -31.49 -20.76
C LEU A 479 -22.64 -30.85 -21.45
N LEU A 480 -21.61 -30.46 -20.67
CA LEU A 480 -20.40 -29.87 -21.25
C LEU A 480 -19.61 -30.85 -22.11
N LYS A 481 -19.54 -32.14 -21.74
CA LYS A 481 -18.91 -33.17 -22.59
C LYS A 481 -19.61 -33.27 -23.93
N HIS A 482 -20.94 -33.38 -23.92
CA HIS A 482 -21.74 -33.44 -25.15
C HIS A 482 -21.55 -32.18 -26.01
N LEU A 483 -21.45 -30.99 -25.39
CA LEU A 483 -21.15 -29.74 -26.09
C LEU A 483 -19.74 -29.69 -26.69
N CYS A 484 -18.75 -30.36 -26.10
CA CYS A 484 -17.38 -30.42 -26.64
C CYS A 484 -17.19 -31.51 -27.70
N ASP A 485 -18.04 -32.54 -27.68
CA ASP A 485 -18.01 -33.65 -28.64
C ASP A 485 -18.78 -33.33 -29.94
N MET A 486 -19.55 -32.23 -29.96
CA MET A 486 -20.15 -31.58 -31.15
C MET A 486 -19.15 -30.64 -31.83
#